data_AF-A0A349GD78-F1
#
_entry.id   AF-A0A349GD78-F1
#
_cell.length_a   1.000
_cell.length_b   1.000
_cell.length_c   1.000
_cell.angle_alpha   90.00
_cell.angle_beta   90.00
_cell.angle_gamma   90.00
#
_symmetry.space_group_name_H-M   'P 1'
#
loop_
_entity.id
_entity.type
_entity.pdbx_description
1 polymer ?
#
loop_
_entity_poly.entity_id
_entity_poly.type
_entity_poly.pdbx_seq_one_letter_code
_entity_poly.pdbx_strand_id
1 'polypeptide(L)'
;IDTEHLPNPILSAIPLIAVITFLNIFDLHIITALLIGIVLAAALNIRRLPKIVQTINSGASGSVLAIINTSAAVGFGAVVRAVPGFTTLTDMVLGIKGNPLISEAVAVNVLAGATGSASGGMGIALEALGAKYVELSASSGIPLEAFHRVASLSSGGLDTLPHNGAVLTLLAVTMMTHKDSYKDIFVVATLIPVASVIAAIILASLGIY
;
A
#
# COMPACT_ATOMS: atom_id res chain seq x y z
N ILE A 1 -21.25 -0.79 20.22
CA ILE A 1 -20.99 -2.12 19.61
C ILE A 1 -21.72 -3.11 20.51
N ASP A 2 -22.64 -3.91 19.99
CA ASP A 2 -23.32 -4.93 20.78
C ASP A 2 -22.33 -6.08 21.08
N THR A 3 -21.84 -6.11 22.32
CA THR A 3 -20.83 -7.08 22.77
C THR A 3 -21.42 -8.41 23.20
N GLU A 4 -22.75 -8.51 23.33
CA GLU A 4 -23.41 -9.74 23.82
C GLU A 4 -23.58 -10.78 22.72
N HIS A 5 -23.60 -10.37 21.44
CA HIS A 5 -23.85 -11.26 20.30
C HIS A 5 -22.72 -11.20 19.26
N LEU A 6 -21.47 -11.39 19.67
CA LEU A 6 -20.34 -11.46 18.72
C LEU A 6 -20.34 -12.76 17.92
N PRO A 7 -19.87 -12.76 16.66
CA PRO A 7 -19.69 -13.99 15.89
C PRO A 7 -18.52 -14.77 16.48
N ASN A 8 -18.56 -16.11 16.38
CA ASN A 8 -17.44 -16.93 16.81
C ASN A 8 -16.17 -16.45 16.08
N PRO A 9 -15.08 -16.13 16.79
CA PRO A 9 -13.84 -15.63 16.17
C PRO A 9 -13.32 -16.52 15.04
N ILE A 10 -13.49 -17.84 15.17
CA ILE A 10 -13.08 -18.81 14.15
C ILE A 10 -13.93 -18.68 12.89
N LEU A 11 -15.26 -18.53 13.03
CA LEU A 11 -16.16 -18.33 11.89
C LEU A 11 -15.84 -17.02 11.15
N SER A 12 -15.47 -15.96 11.88
CA SER A 12 -15.07 -14.67 11.30
C SER A 12 -13.73 -14.72 10.56
N ALA A 13 -12.86 -15.68 10.89
CA ALA A 13 -11.58 -15.87 10.21
C ALA A 13 -11.72 -16.63 8.87
N ILE A 14 -12.80 -17.42 8.68
CA ILE A 14 -12.99 -18.25 7.48
C ILE A 14 -12.92 -17.44 6.18
N PRO A 15 -13.63 -16.30 6.02
CA PRO A 15 -13.55 -15.52 4.79
C PRO A 15 -12.13 -15.01 4.49
N LEU A 16 -11.40 -14.58 5.52
CA LEU A 16 -10.02 -14.11 5.38
C LEU A 16 -9.08 -15.24 4.95
N ILE A 17 -9.16 -16.38 5.63
CA ILE A 17 -8.38 -17.58 5.28
C ILE A 17 -8.71 -18.00 3.85
N ALA A 18 -9.98 -18.03 3.47
CA ALA A 18 -10.40 -18.40 2.12
C ALA A 18 -9.79 -17.47 1.06
N VAL A 19 -9.83 -16.14 1.25
CA VAL A 19 -9.19 -15.20 0.32
C VAL A 19 -7.70 -15.52 0.17
N ILE A 20 -6.97 -15.73 1.28
CA ILE A 20 -5.54 -16.03 1.25
C ILE A 20 -5.28 -17.37 0.55
N THR A 21 -6.06 -18.41 0.85
CA THR A 21 -5.93 -19.73 0.23
C THR A 21 -6.21 -19.68 -1.27
N PHE A 22 -7.32 -19.07 -1.69
CA PHE A 22 -7.68 -18.97 -3.10
C PHE A 22 -6.72 -18.11 -3.91
N LEU A 23 -6.18 -17.05 -3.30
CA LEU A 23 -5.18 -16.20 -3.93
C LEU A 23 -3.82 -16.89 -4.08
N ASN A 24 -3.33 -17.58 -3.06
CA ASN A 24 -1.93 -18.06 -3.02
C ASN A 24 -1.74 -19.56 -3.31
N ILE A 25 -2.77 -20.39 -3.10
CA ILE A 25 -2.68 -21.85 -3.32
C ILE A 25 -3.31 -22.23 -4.65
N PHE A 26 -4.41 -21.57 -5.00
CA PHE A 26 -5.15 -21.82 -6.23
C PHE A 26 -4.82 -20.81 -7.35
N ASP A 27 -3.90 -19.86 -7.09
CA ASP A 27 -3.48 -18.80 -8.01
C ASP A 27 -4.65 -18.07 -8.69
N LEU A 28 -5.77 -17.90 -7.98
CA LEU A 28 -6.92 -17.20 -8.53
C LEU A 28 -6.65 -15.70 -8.59
N HIS A 29 -7.18 -15.06 -9.63
CA HIS A 29 -7.14 -13.61 -9.76
C HIS A 29 -7.75 -12.93 -8.52
N ILE A 30 -7.12 -11.85 -8.05
CA ILE A 30 -7.45 -11.19 -6.78
C ILE A 30 -8.93 -10.81 -6.66
N ILE A 31 -9.54 -10.37 -7.76
CA ILE A 31 -10.97 -10.02 -7.82
C ILE A 31 -11.85 -11.23 -7.50
N THR A 32 -11.53 -12.39 -8.08
CA THR A 32 -12.28 -13.63 -7.86
C THR A 32 -12.09 -14.14 -6.43
N ALA A 33 -10.86 -14.11 -5.92
CA ALA A 33 -10.57 -14.50 -4.54
C ALA A 33 -11.33 -13.62 -3.52
N LEU A 34 -11.34 -12.30 -3.73
CA LEU A 34 -12.10 -11.36 -2.90
C LEU A 34 -13.62 -11.58 -2.97
N LEU A 35 -14.16 -11.85 -4.17
CA LEU A 35 -15.58 -12.18 -4.34
C LEU A 35 -15.98 -13.42 -3.54
N ILE A 36 -15.15 -14.47 -3.57
CA ILE A 36 -15.38 -15.69 -2.76
C ILE A 36 -15.40 -15.33 -1.27
N GLY A 37 -14.44 -14.53 -0.81
CA GLY A 37 -14.41 -14.03 0.57
C GLY A 37 -15.68 -13.27 0.96
N ILE A 38 -16.14 -12.35 0.10
CA ILE A 38 -17.36 -11.56 0.34
C ILE A 38 -18.59 -12.47 0.43
N VAL A 39 -18.73 -13.42 -0.51
CA VAL A 39 -19.85 -14.37 -0.53
C VAL A 39 -19.84 -15.24 0.72
N LEU A 40 -18.68 -15.76 1.14
CA LEU A 40 -18.53 -16.53 2.37
C LEU A 40 -18.87 -15.70 3.60
N ALA A 41 -18.37 -14.46 3.69
CA ALA A 41 -18.68 -13.56 4.80
C ALA A 41 -20.18 -13.28 4.90
N ALA A 42 -20.84 -13.04 3.76
CA ALA A 42 -22.28 -12.83 3.69
C ALA A 42 -23.07 -14.09 4.08
N ALA A 43 -22.67 -15.26 3.59
CA ALA A 43 -23.33 -16.52 3.90
C ALA A 43 -23.22 -16.89 5.39
N LEU A 44 -22.02 -16.77 5.98
CA LEU A 44 -21.79 -17.07 7.39
C LEU A 44 -22.51 -16.10 8.34
N ASN A 45 -22.74 -14.86 7.90
CA ASN A 45 -23.39 -13.81 8.69
C ASN A 45 -24.82 -13.50 8.22
N ILE A 46 -25.46 -14.36 7.42
CA ILE A 46 -26.75 -14.03 6.79
C ILE A 46 -27.85 -13.70 7.80
N ARG A 47 -27.87 -14.39 8.96
CA ARG A 47 -28.82 -14.12 10.05
C ARG A 47 -28.54 -12.81 10.79
N ARG A 48 -27.33 -12.27 10.67
CA ARG A 48 -26.84 -11.05 11.30
C ARG A 48 -26.82 -9.86 10.32
N LEU A 49 -27.18 -10.10 9.06
CA LEU A 49 -27.30 -9.11 7.99
C LEU A 49 -28.77 -8.98 7.56
N PRO A 50 -29.68 -8.47 8.43
CA PRO A 50 -31.10 -8.37 8.09
C PRO A 50 -31.40 -7.41 6.92
N LYS A 51 -30.43 -6.56 6.54
CA LYS A 51 -30.57 -5.55 5.48
C LYS A 51 -29.45 -5.65 4.44
N ILE A 52 -29.28 -6.83 3.82
CA ILE A 52 -28.21 -7.10 2.84
C ILE A 52 -28.10 -6.01 1.77
N VAL A 53 -29.21 -5.60 1.16
CA VAL A 53 -29.21 -4.56 0.11
C VAL A 53 -28.65 -3.24 0.63
N GLN A 54 -29.05 -2.83 1.84
CA GLN A 54 -28.53 -1.61 2.46
C GLN A 54 -27.03 -1.73 2.76
N THR A 55 -26.58 -2.88 3.25
CA THR A 55 -25.15 -3.15 3.50
C THR A 55 -24.33 -3.07 2.22
N ILE A 56 -24.80 -3.68 1.13
CA ILE A 56 -24.15 -3.61 -0.18
C ILE A 56 -24.10 -2.18 -0.68
N ASN A 57 -25.21 -1.44 -0.62
CA ASN A 57 -25.25 -0.02 -1.03
C ASN A 57 -24.29 0.84 -0.22
N SER A 58 -24.21 0.64 1.10
CA SER A 58 -23.24 1.36 1.94
C SER A 58 -21.80 1.03 1.57
N GLY A 59 -21.49 -0.25 1.30
CA GLY A 59 -20.18 -0.68 0.83
C GLY A 59 -19.81 -0.09 -0.53
N ALA A 60 -20.76 -0.09 -1.48
CA ALA A 60 -20.59 0.52 -2.79
C ALA A 60 -20.29 2.01 -2.67
N SER A 61 -21.10 2.76 -1.91
CA SER A 61 -20.86 4.19 -1.64
C SER A 61 -19.50 4.45 -0.97
N GLY A 62 -19.11 3.60 0.00
CA GLY A 62 -17.80 3.69 0.65
C GLY A 62 -16.63 3.42 -0.30
N SER A 63 -16.81 2.54 -1.28
CA SER A 63 -15.78 2.21 -2.27
C SER A 63 -15.51 3.33 -3.28
N VAL A 64 -16.48 4.23 -3.52
CA VAL A 64 -16.35 5.32 -4.50
C VAL A 64 -15.16 6.21 -4.16
N LEU A 65 -15.00 6.56 -2.88
CA LEU A 65 -13.90 7.42 -2.44
C LEU A 65 -12.54 6.74 -2.66
N ALA A 66 -12.44 5.43 -2.40
CA ALA A 66 -11.23 4.66 -2.68
C ALA A 66 -10.90 4.62 -4.18
N ILE A 67 -11.90 4.36 -5.03
CA ILE A 67 -11.73 4.34 -6.50
C ILE A 67 -11.30 5.71 -7.03
N ILE A 68 -11.92 6.79 -6.56
CA ILE A 68 -11.58 8.16 -6.97
C ILE A 68 -10.14 8.47 -6.56
N ASN A 69 -9.72 8.12 -5.35
CA ASN A 69 -8.35 8.36 -4.89
C ASN A 69 -7.32 7.61 -5.75
N THR A 70 -7.55 6.32 -6.05
CA THR A 70 -6.65 5.56 -6.94
C THR A 70 -6.64 6.14 -8.35
N SER A 71 -7.79 6.49 -8.91
CA SER A 71 -7.90 7.08 -10.25
C SER A 71 -7.21 8.45 -10.33
N ALA A 72 -7.36 9.27 -9.29
CA ALA A 72 -6.69 10.56 -9.17
C ALA A 72 -5.16 10.39 -9.05
N ALA A 73 -4.68 9.38 -8.33
CA ALA A 73 -3.27 9.06 -8.25
C ALA A 73 -2.69 8.68 -9.62
N VAL A 74 -3.39 7.83 -10.39
CA VAL A 74 -2.99 7.46 -11.76
C VAL A 74 -3.00 8.69 -12.68
N GLY A 75 -4.06 9.50 -12.61
CA GLY A 75 -4.16 10.74 -13.40
C GLY A 75 -3.08 11.76 -13.06
N PHE A 76 -2.78 11.94 -11.76
CA PHE A 76 -1.68 12.79 -11.30
C PHE A 76 -0.34 12.25 -11.79
N GLY A 77 -0.09 10.94 -11.70
CA GLY A 77 1.10 10.30 -12.23
C GLY A 77 1.30 10.54 -13.73
N ALA A 78 0.22 10.45 -14.52
CA ALA A 78 0.26 10.77 -15.96
C ALA A 78 0.61 12.25 -16.23
N VAL A 79 0.06 13.18 -15.45
CA VAL A 79 0.40 14.62 -15.56
C VAL A 79 1.85 14.88 -15.14
N VAL A 80 2.28 14.30 -14.01
CA VAL A 80 3.67 14.41 -13.54
C VAL A 80 4.63 13.87 -14.60
N ARG A 81 4.36 12.71 -15.20
CA ARG A 81 5.18 12.15 -16.27
C ARG A 81 5.30 13.06 -17.50
N ALA A 82 4.28 13.89 -17.77
CA ALA A 82 4.24 14.79 -18.92
C ALA A 82 4.97 16.12 -18.70
N VAL A 83 5.27 16.51 -17.44
CA VAL A 83 5.95 17.80 -17.19
C VAL A 83 7.48 17.69 -17.34
N PRO A 84 8.16 18.73 -17.84
CA PRO A 84 9.63 18.71 -18.01
C PRO A 84 10.42 18.47 -16.72
N GLY A 85 9.87 18.81 -15.55
CA GLY A 85 10.52 18.55 -14.27
C GLY A 85 10.68 17.05 -13.97
N PHE A 86 9.88 16.20 -14.60
CA PHE A 86 9.92 14.76 -14.37
C PHE A 86 11.16 14.09 -14.97
N THR A 87 11.64 14.55 -16.13
CA THR A 87 12.92 14.06 -16.66
C THR A 87 14.06 14.41 -15.71
N THR A 88 14.08 15.62 -15.14
CA THR A 88 15.09 16.01 -14.14
C THR A 88 15.02 15.17 -12.87
N LEU A 89 13.81 14.86 -12.37
CA LEU A 89 13.63 13.96 -11.23
C LEU A 89 14.10 12.54 -11.56
N THR A 90 13.75 12.05 -12.74
CA THR A 90 14.17 10.73 -13.24
C THR A 90 15.69 10.66 -13.36
N ASP A 91 16.34 11.69 -13.91
CA ASP A 91 17.80 11.77 -14.04
C ASP A 91 18.51 11.87 -12.69
N MET A 92 17.94 12.61 -11.73
CA MET A 92 18.47 12.65 -10.36
C MET A 92 18.38 11.28 -9.68
N VAL A 93 17.23 10.61 -9.80
CA VAL A 93 16.95 9.33 -9.13
C VAL A 93 17.70 8.18 -9.79
N LEU A 94 17.76 8.11 -11.12
CA LEU A 94 18.54 7.13 -11.87
C LEU A 94 20.04 7.44 -11.88
N GLY A 95 20.41 8.71 -11.66
CA GLY A 95 21.79 9.16 -11.49
C GLY A 95 22.42 8.70 -10.17
N ILE A 96 21.62 8.14 -9.25
CA ILE A 96 22.11 7.46 -8.06
C ILE A 96 22.90 6.22 -8.51
N LYS A 97 24.22 6.37 -8.61
CA LYS A 97 25.14 5.27 -8.91
C LYS A 97 25.02 4.21 -7.81
N GLY A 98 24.68 2.98 -8.16
CA GLY A 98 24.59 1.88 -7.20
C GLY A 98 23.53 0.84 -7.56
N ASN A 99 22.97 0.20 -6.54
CA ASN A 99 21.91 -0.79 -6.69
C ASN A 99 20.60 -0.10 -7.14
N PRO A 100 19.97 -0.52 -8.26
CA PRO A 100 18.72 0.11 -8.76
C PRO A 100 17.55 0.03 -7.76
N LEU A 101 17.59 -0.89 -6.79
CA LEU A 101 16.63 -0.95 -5.69
C LEU A 101 16.70 0.28 -4.77
N ILE A 102 17.87 0.92 -4.64
CA ILE A 102 18.03 2.18 -3.88
C ILE A 102 17.28 3.31 -4.59
N SER A 103 17.46 3.39 -5.91
CA SER A 103 16.79 4.37 -6.77
C SER A 103 15.27 4.25 -6.65
N GLU A 104 14.74 3.03 -6.74
CA GLU A 104 13.32 2.73 -6.56
C GLU A 104 12.82 3.08 -5.15
N ALA A 105 13.54 2.65 -4.12
CA ALA A 105 13.17 2.91 -2.74
C ALA A 105 13.07 4.41 -2.42
N VAL A 106 14.01 5.20 -2.93
CA VAL A 106 14.00 6.67 -2.77
C VAL A 106 12.81 7.27 -3.52
N ALA A 107 12.59 6.87 -4.78
CA ALA A 107 11.47 7.36 -5.58
C ALA A 107 10.13 7.13 -4.88
N VAL A 108 9.88 5.90 -4.44
CA VAL A 108 8.63 5.51 -3.78
C VAL A 108 8.46 6.25 -2.44
N ASN A 109 9.51 6.33 -1.61
CA ASN A 109 9.43 7.04 -0.33
C ASN A 109 9.13 8.53 -0.51
N VAL A 110 9.82 9.21 -1.43
CA VAL A 110 9.62 10.65 -1.65
C VAL A 110 8.18 10.93 -2.11
N LEU A 111 7.65 10.10 -3.00
CA LEU A 111 6.28 10.24 -3.52
C LEU A 111 5.23 9.87 -2.46
N ALA A 112 5.47 8.82 -1.67
CA ALA A 112 4.63 8.44 -0.53
C ALA A 112 4.59 9.54 0.53
N GLY A 113 5.73 10.16 0.84
CA GLY A 113 5.80 11.29 1.76
C GLY A 113 5.16 12.56 1.22
N ALA A 114 5.37 12.90 -0.04
CA ALA A 114 4.73 14.06 -0.67
C ALA A 114 3.20 13.93 -0.66
N THR A 115 2.69 12.73 -0.90
CA THR A 115 1.24 12.45 -0.96
C THR A 115 0.63 12.17 0.41
N GLY A 116 1.44 11.80 1.41
CA GLY A 116 0.93 11.34 2.71
C GLY A 116 0.11 10.05 2.59
N SER A 117 0.43 9.19 1.63
CA SER A 117 -0.29 7.93 1.33
C SER A 117 0.67 6.87 0.77
N ALA A 118 0.81 5.74 1.45
CA ALA A 118 1.67 4.65 1.00
C ALA A 118 1.29 4.13 -0.39
N SER A 119 0.05 3.67 -0.55
CA SER A 119 -0.44 3.10 -1.81
C SER A 119 -0.53 4.15 -2.92
N GLY A 120 -0.90 5.38 -2.60
CA GLY A 120 -0.93 6.49 -3.56
C GLY A 120 0.46 6.82 -4.10
N GLY A 121 1.44 6.99 -3.20
CA GLY A 121 2.82 7.31 -3.56
C GLY A 121 3.52 6.21 -4.37
N MET A 122 3.36 4.95 -3.94
CA MET A 122 3.86 3.79 -4.69
C MET A 122 3.23 3.72 -6.08
N GLY A 123 1.90 3.93 -6.20
CA GLY A 123 1.21 3.94 -7.47
C GLY A 123 1.74 5.01 -8.42
N ILE A 124 1.92 6.25 -7.95
CA ILE A 124 2.48 7.33 -8.77
C ILE A 124 3.91 7.03 -9.20
N ALA A 125 4.75 6.52 -8.28
CA ALA A 125 6.14 6.18 -8.60
C ALA A 125 6.24 5.07 -9.66
N LEU A 126 5.44 4.01 -9.54
CA LEU A 126 5.44 2.89 -10.48
C LEU A 126 4.77 3.22 -11.82
N GLU A 127 3.75 4.07 -11.84
CA GLU A 127 3.17 4.58 -13.09
C GLU A 127 4.20 5.39 -13.90
N ALA A 128 5.03 6.15 -13.19
CA ALA A 128 5.98 7.06 -13.79
C ALA A 128 7.31 6.37 -14.16
N LEU A 129 7.82 5.46 -13.32
CA LEU A 129 9.16 4.85 -13.42
C LEU A 129 9.15 3.32 -13.56
N GLY A 130 8.01 2.65 -13.39
CA GLY A 130 7.93 1.19 -13.33
C GLY A 130 8.48 0.50 -14.58
N ALA A 131 8.17 1.03 -15.77
CA ALA A 131 8.74 0.52 -17.03
C ALA A 131 10.28 0.56 -17.03
N LYS A 132 10.88 1.61 -16.42
CA LYS A 132 12.33 1.73 -16.32
C LYS A 132 12.92 0.74 -15.33
N TYR A 133 12.25 0.48 -14.21
CA TYR A 133 12.67 -0.55 -13.27
C TYR A 133 12.55 -1.97 -13.83
N VAL A 134 11.57 -2.23 -14.70
CA VAL A 134 11.48 -3.51 -15.45
C VAL A 134 12.68 -3.67 -16.39
N GLU A 135 13.08 -2.63 -17.13
CA GLU A 135 14.30 -2.65 -17.94
C GLU A 135 15.56 -2.89 -17.08
N LEU A 136 15.65 -2.19 -15.94
CA LEU A 136 16.78 -2.32 -15.02
C LEU A 136 16.84 -3.72 -14.39
N SER A 137 15.69 -4.34 -14.08
CA SER A 137 15.62 -5.73 -13.63
C SER A 137 16.25 -6.67 -14.66
N ALA A 138 15.89 -6.51 -15.94
CA ALA A 138 16.45 -7.31 -17.02
C ALA A 138 17.96 -7.11 -17.21
N SER A 139 18.48 -5.89 -17.05
CA SER A 139 19.90 -5.59 -17.25
C SER A 139 20.80 -5.83 -16.03
N SER A 140 20.25 -5.74 -14.81
CA SER A 140 21.01 -5.88 -13.56
C SER A 140 21.01 -7.32 -13.01
N GLY A 141 20.16 -8.20 -13.52
CA GLY A 141 20.00 -9.56 -13.02
C GLY A 141 19.23 -9.67 -11.70
N ILE A 142 18.70 -8.56 -11.18
CA ILE A 142 17.85 -8.54 -9.98
C ILE A 142 16.41 -8.90 -10.41
N PRO A 143 15.77 -9.89 -9.78
CA PRO A 143 14.43 -10.32 -10.16
C PRO A 143 13.39 -9.21 -9.91
N LEU A 144 12.38 -9.11 -10.77
CA LEU A 144 11.32 -8.10 -10.66
C LEU A 144 10.55 -8.18 -9.33
N GLU A 145 10.47 -9.38 -8.76
CA GLU A 145 9.89 -9.59 -7.43
C GLU A 145 10.62 -8.82 -6.33
N ALA A 146 11.94 -8.69 -6.42
CA ALA A 146 12.74 -7.93 -5.47
C ALA A 146 12.45 -6.43 -5.57
N PHE A 147 12.30 -5.90 -6.80
CA PHE A 147 11.84 -4.53 -7.03
C PHE A 147 10.47 -4.32 -6.39
N HIS A 148 9.51 -5.20 -6.67
CA HIS A 148 8.18 -5.08 -6.08
C HIS A 148 8.20 -5.15 -4.54
N ARG A 149 9.01 -6.02 -3.94
CA ARG A 149 9.19 -6.10 -2.48
C ARG A 149 9.78 -4.81 -1.90
N VAL A 150 10.83 -4.26 -2.53
CA VAL A 150 11.45 -3.01 -2.10
C VAL A 150 10.50 -1.83 -2.27
N ALA A 151 9.78 -1.72 -3.38
CA ALA A 151 8.75 -0.71 -3.59
C ALA A 151 7.63 -0.80 -2.54
N SER A 152 7.15 -2.00 -2.25
CA SER A 152 6.10 -2.22 -1.23
C SER A 152 6.58 -1.80 0.16
N LEU A 153 7.78 -2.20 0.59
CA LEU A 153 8.36 -1.77 1.86
C LEU A 153 8.60 -0.26 1.91
N SER A 154 9.07 0.31 0.81
CA SER A 154 9.36 1.75 0.70
C SER A 154 8.11 2.61 0.76
N SER A 155 6.96 2.07 0.36
CA SER A 155 5.69 2.79 0.41
C SER A 155 5.31 3.22 1.83
N GLY A 156 5.68 2.44 2.84
CA GLY A 156 5.37 2.70 4.25
C GLY A 156 6.44 3.48 5.02
N GLY A 157 7.43 4.08 4.34
CA GLY A 157 8.47 4.85 5.00
C GLY A 157 8.03 6.27 5.32
N LEU A 158 8.05 7.15 4.33
CA LEU A 158 7.69 8.56 4.54
C LEU A 158 6.18 8.84 4.47
N ASP A 159 5.31 7.86 4.26
CA ASP A 159 3.88 8.13 4.11
C ASP A 159 3.23 8.69 5.38
N THR A 160 3.72 8.34 6.57
CA THR A 160 3.15 8.77 7.85
C THR A 160 3.67 10.10 8.38
N LEU A 161 4.04 11.02 7.48
CA LEU A 161 4.36 12.40 7.83
C LEU A 161 3.14 13.16 8.40
N PRO A 162 3.29 14.38 9.00
CA PRO A 162 2.23 14.98 9.82
C PRO A 162 0.90 15.27 9.11
N HIS A 163 0.93 15.37 7.77
CA HIS A 163 -0.24 15.58 6.90
C HIS A 163 -0.95 14.30 6.47
N ASN A 164 -0.43 13.12 6.85
CA ASN A 164 -1.03 11.82 6.54
C ASN A 164 -2.44 11.70 7.14
N GLY A 165 -3.41 11.30 6.32
CA GLY A 165 -4.82 11.21 6.75
C GLY A 165 -5.08 10.18 7.85
N ALA A 166 -4.36 9.06 7.87
CA ALA A 166 -4.47 8.05 8.92
C ALA A 166 -3.90 8.55 10.25
N VAL A 167 -2.79 9.30 10.23
CA VAL A 167 -2.23 9.97 11.41
C VAL A 167 -3.22 10.98 11.98
N LEU A 168 -3.81 11.82 11.12
CA LEU A 168 -4.82 12.79 11.55
C LEU A 168 -6.05 12.11 12.16
N THR A 169 -6.51 11.02 11.55
CA THR A 169 -7.65 10.24 12.05
C THR A 169 -7.33 9.59 13.40
N LEU A 170 -6.14 8.99 13.54
CA LEU A 170 -5.68 8.40 14.79
C LEU A 170 -5.71 9.42 15.92
N LEU A 171 -5.08 10.58 15.72
CA LEU A 171 -5.02 11.65 16.71
C LEU A 171 -6.42 12.17 17.09
N ALA A 172 -7.31 12.33 16.10
CA ALA A 172 -8.68 12.76 16.34
C ALA A 172 -9.48 11.75 17.18
N VAL A 173 -9.34 10.45 16.90
CA VAL A 173 -10.05 9.37 17.61
C VAL A 173 -9.49 9.17 19.02
N THR A 174 -8.17 9.32 19.21
CA THR A 174 -7.54 9.19 20.52
C THR A 174 -7.59 10.48 21.35
N MET A 175 -8.11 11.58 20.79
CA MET A 175 -8.09 12.91 21.40
C MET A 175 -6.68 13.38 21.79
N MET A 176 -5.68 13.03 20.99
CA MET A 176 -4.28 13.43 21.16
C MET A 176 -3.90 14.48 20.12
N THR A 177 -2.86 15.25 20.38
CA THR A 177 -2.28 16.18 19.40
C THR A 177 -1.00 15.60 18.80
N HIS A 178 -0.53 16.16 17.67
CA HIS A 178 0.79 15.80 17.14
C HIS A 178 1.89 15.97 18.19
N LYS A 179 1.78 16.98 19.06
CA LYS A 179 2.78 17.20 20.12
C LYS A 179 2.84 16.04 21.11
N ASP A 180 1.72 15.37 21.35
CA ASP A 180 1.62 14.31 22.35
C ASP A 180 2.12 12.96 21.82
N SER A 181 1.87 12.65 20.55
CA SER A 181 2.08 11.28 20.03
C SER A 181 2.93 11.18 18.77
N TYR A 182 3.18 12.29 18.06
CA TYR A 182 3.81 12.19 16.74
C TYR A 182 5.25 11.67 16.80
N LYS A 183 5.97 11.85 17.92
CA LYS A 183 7.30 11.25 18.08
C LYS A 183 7.24 9.73 18.05
N ASP A 184 6.29 9.13 18.78
CA ASP A 184 6.12 7.69 18.81
C ASP A 184 5.65 7.15 17.46
N ILE A 185 4.72 7.86 16.82
CA ILE A 185 4.26 7.57 15.47
C ILE A 185 5.42 7.62 14.48
N PHE A 186 6.25 8.68 14.53
CA PHE A 186 7.39 8.83 13.62
C PHE A 186 8.42 7.71 13.80
N VAL A 187 8.71 7.29 15.03
CA VAL A 187 9.64 6.19 15.27
C VAL A 187 9.08 4.88 14.70
N VAL A 188 7.83 4.55 15.03
CA VAL A 188 7.23 3.25 14.69
C VAL A 188 6.84 3.16 13.22
N ALA A 189 6.33 4.25 12.65
CA ALA A 189 5.71 4.27 11.33
C ALA A 189 6.55 4.97 10.26
N THR A 190 7.65 5.64 10.59
CA THR A 190 8.58 6.21 9.60
C THR A 190 9.99 5.66 9.76
N LEU A 191 10.59 5.78 10.94
CA LEU A 191 11.98 5.43 11.15
C LEU A 191 12.23 3.93 11.00
N ILE A 192 11.40 3.09 11.65
CA ILE A 192 11.53 1.63 11.57
C ILE A 192 11.28 1.12 10.14
N PRO A 193 10.23 1.56 9.41
CA PRO A 193 10.05 1.17 8.01
C PRO A 193 11.19 1.60 7.10
N VAL A 194 11.71 2.83 7.21
CA VAL A 194 12.88 3.28 6.44
C VAL A 194 14.11 2.42 6.76
N ALA A 195 14.36 2.09 8.02
CA ALA A 195 15.44 1.18 8.41
C ALA A 195 15.24 -0.23 7.85
N SER A 196 14.00 -0.71 7.80
CA SER A 196 13.65 -2.03 7.24
C SER A 196 13.90 -2.08 5.73
N VAL A 197 13.64 -1.00 5.01
CA VAL A 197 13.97 -0.87 3.58
C VAL A 197 15.48 -0.93 3.37
N ILE A 198 16.27 -0.23 4.18
CA ILE A 198 17.75 -0.29 4.11
C ILE A 198 18.23 -1.72 4.31
N ALA A 199 17.71 -2.42 5.33
CA ALA A 199 18.05 -3.82 5.58
C ALA A 199 17.65 -4.74 4.41
N ALA A 200 16.45 -4.55 3.84
CA ALA A 200 15.98 -5.32 2.69
C ALA A 200 16.86 -5.12 1.45
N ILE A 201 17.30 -3.88 1.18
CA ILE A 201 18.21 -3.59 0.06
C ILE A 201 19.58 -4.22 0.28
N ILE A 202 20.10 -4.22 1.51
CA ILE A 202 21.37 -4.90 1.83
C ILE A 202 21.24 -6.40 1.57
N LEU A 203 20.17 -7.04 2.05
CA LEU A 203 19.91 -8.46 1.81
C LEU A 203 19.77 -8.77 0.32
N ALA A 204 19.01 -7.95 -0.40
CA ALA A 204 18.84 -8.09 -1.85
C ALA A 204 20.16 -7.91 -2.61
N SER A 205 21.06 -7.04 -2.12
CA SER A 205 22.40 -6.87 -2.68
C SER A 205 23.31 -8.09 -2.45
N LEU A 206 22.99 -8.92 -1.44
CA LEU A 206 23.65 -10.20 -1.18
C LEU A 206 22.97 -11.37 -1.91
N GLY A 207 21.96 -11.11 -2.74
CA GLY A 207 21.20 -12.13 -3.47
C GLY A 207 20.12 -12.83 -2.64
N ILE A 208 19.80 -12.31 -1.45
CA ILE A 208 18.73 -12.81 -0.60
C ILE A 208 17.51 -11.93 -0.85
N TYR A 209 16.54 -12.47 -1.60
CA TYR A 209 15.35 -11.74 -2.03
C TYR A 209 14.09 -12.19 -1.29
#